data_AF-A0AAD3NWQ4-F1
#
_entry.id   AF-A0AAD3NWQ4-F1
#
_cell.length_a   1.000
_cell.length_b   1.000
_cell.length_c   1.000
_cell.angle_alpha   90.00
_cell.angle_beta   90.00
_cell.angle_gamma   90.00
#
_symmetry.space_group_name_H-M   'P 1'
#
loop_
_entity.id
_entity.type
_entity.pdbx_description
1 polymer ?
#
loop_
_entity_poly.entity_id
_entity_poly.type
_entity_poly.pdbx_seq_one_letter_code
_entity_poly.pdbx_strand_id
1 'polypeptide(L)'
;MTDPSPFRSADFWIAVGVALIVKVKTSASLGPVKVVTTILVAVGAAWIGTDYAAEVFGVPEPIAAAVVTLTAEGVMRWLLIAVNDPKQAIDLWRYWRR
;
A
#
# COMPACT_ATOMS: atom_id res chain seq x y z
N MET A 1 -29.72 13.20 11.03
CA MET A 1 -29.10 12.45 9.92
C MET A 1 -27.63 12.83 9.89
N THR A 2 -26.80 12.05 10.57
CA THR A 2 -25.35 12.25 10.66
C THR A 2 -24.71 11.53 9.48
N ASP A 3 -24.14 12.30 8.56
CA ASP A 3 -23.35 11.79 7.43
C ASP A 3 -22.26 10.82 7.93
N PRO A 4 -22.28 9.52 7.55
CA PRO A 4 -21.30 8.54 8.01
C PRO A 4 -20.07 8.52 7.09
N SER A 5 -19.63 9.70 6.65
CA SER A 5 -18.52 9.81 5.70
C SER A 5 -17.19 9.47 6.40
N PRO A 6 -16.53 8.35 6.05
CA PRO A 6 -15.29 7.89 6.69
C PRO A 6 -14.12 8.85 6.47
N PHE A 7 -14.22 9.76 5.50
CA PHE A 7 -13.23 10.79 5.21
C PHE A 7 -13.18 11.93 6.23
N ARG A 8 -14.16 12.02 7.15
CA ARG A 8 -14.19 13.02 8.22
C ARG A 8 -13.61 12.51 9.54
N SER A 9 -13.26 11.23 9.65
CA SER A 9 -12.72 10.69 10.91
C SER A 9 -11.23 11.03 11.07
N ALA A 10 -10.83 11.38 12.30
CA ALA A 10 -9.43 11.65 12.62
C ALA A 10 -8.57 10.39 12.41
N ASP A 11 -9.12 9.21 12.70
CA ASP A 11 -8.46 7.92 12.53
C ASP A 11 -8.07 7.66 11.06
N PHE A 12 -8.93 8.04 10.11
CA PHE A 12 -8.61 7.95 8.67
C PHE A 12 -7.39 8.80 8.32
N TRP A 13 -7.35 10.06 8.75
CA TRP A 13 -6.24 10.97 8.44
C TRP A 13 -4.94 10.59 9.16
N ILE A 14 -5.02 10.01 10.37
CA ILE A 14 -3.87 9.44 11.07
C ILE A 14 -3.31 8.26 10.26
N ALA A 15 -4.16 7.34 9.80
CA ALA A 15 -3.75 6.21 8.98
C ALA A 15 -3.12 6.66 7.65
N VAL A 16 -3.72 7.65 6.97
CA VAL A 16 -3.17 8.28 5.76
C VAL A 16 -1.82 8.93 6.02
N GLY A 17 -1.66 9.65 7.14
CA GLY A 17 -0.41 10.29 7.53
C GLY A 17 0.72 9.28 7.78
N VAL A 18 0.43 8.19 8.50
CA VAL A 18 1.40 7.09 8.72
C VAL A 18 1.79 6.43 7.40
N ALA A 19 0.82 6.13 6.54
CA ALA A 19 1.06 5.59 5.21
C ALA A 19 1.97 6.49 4.35
N LEU A 20 1.72 7.80 4.35
CA LEU A 20 2.56 8.79 3.67
C LEU A 20 3.99 8.82 4.20
N ILE A 21 4.18 8.79 5.53
CA ILE A 21 5.52 8.77 6.13
C ILE A 21 6.29 7.52 5.71
N VAL A 22 5.65 6.35 5.77
CA VAL A 22 6.23 5.09 5.30
C VAL A 22 6.60 5.22 3.83
N LYS A 23 5.70 5.72 2.98
CA LYS A 23 5.92 5.93 1.56
C LYS A 23 7.11 6.85 1.26
N VAL A 24 7.24 7.98 1.95
CA VAL A 24 8.36 8.92 1.76
C VAL A 24 9.68 8.28 2.18
N LYS A 25 9.74 7.65 3.35
CA LYS A 25 10.96 6.98 3.83
C LYS A 25 11.38 5.81 2.94
N THR A 26 10.42 5.17 2.27
CA THR A 26 10.65 4.04 1.38
C THR A 26 10.92 4.45 -0.07
N SER A 27 10.42 5.59 -0.53
CA SER A 27 10.62 6.05 -1.91
C SER A 27 11.96 6.75 -2.13
N ALA A 28 12.68 7.14 -1.07
CA ALA A 28 13.98 7.80 -1.17
C ALA A 28 15.04 7.00 -1.96
N SER A 29 14.84 5.69 -2.15
CA SER A 29 15.73 4.80 -2.91
C SER A 29 15.24 4.49 -4.35
N LEU A 30 14.13 5.08 -4.80
CA LEU A 30 13.52 4.80 -6.10
C LEU A 30 13.55 6.03 -7.03
N GLY A 31 13.99 5.84 -8.28
CA GLY A 31 13.91 6.88 -9.30
C GLY A 31 12.46 7.25 -9.66
N PRO A 32 12.21 8.44 -10.26
CA PRO A 32 10.87 8.98 -10.49
C PRO A 32 9.92 8.02 -11.24
N VAL A 33 10.43 7.30 -12.24
CA VAL A 33 9.67 6.31 -13.01
C VAL A 33 9.15 5.19 -12.11
N LYS A 34 9.98 4.66 -11.22
CA LYS A 34 9.62 3.56 -10.32
C LYS A 34 8.53 3.99 -9.33
N VAL A 35 8.55 5.25 -8.88
CA VAL A 35 7.53 5.83 -8.00
C VAL A 35 6.19 5.98 -8.74
N VAL A 36 6.20 6.44 -9.99
CA VAL A 36 4.97 6.53 -10.79
C VAL A 36 4.40 5.13 -11.04
N THR A 37 5.24 4.15 -11.36
CA THR A 37 4.79 2.77 -11.56
C THR A 37 4.16 2.18 -10.29
N THR A 38 4.73 2.40 -9.10
CA THR A 38 4.12 1.90 -7.86
C THR A 38 2.79 2.56 -7.55
N ILE A 39 2.62 3.86 -7.86
CA ILE A 39 1.33 4.54 -7.72
C ILE A 39 0.28 3.94 -8.66
N LEU A 40 0.62 3.74 -9.94
CA LEU A 40 -0.32 3.16 -10.92
C LEU A 40 -0.75 1.75 -10.52
N VAL A 41 0.17 0.92 -10.04
CA VAL A 41 -0.13 -0.43 -9.54
C VAL A 41 -1.03 -0.36 -8.31
N ALA A 42 -0.77 0.54 -7.36
CA ALA A 42 -1.60 0.68 -6.16
C ALA A 42 -3.03 1.12 -6.51
N VAL A 43 -3.18 2.10 -7.41
CA VAL A 43 -4.50 2.57 -7.88
C VAL A 43 -5.24 1.46 -8.62
N GLY A 44 -4.55 0.75 -9.54
CA GLY A 44 -5.14 -0.35 -10.28
C GLY A 44 -5.58 -1.50 -9.37
N ALA A 45 -4.77 -1.86 -8.37
CA ALA A 45 -5.11 -2.89 -7.39
C ALA A 45 -6.33 -2.48 -6.55
N ALA A 46 -6.39 -1.23 -6.09
CA ALA A 46 -7.53 -0.72 -5.35
C ALA A 46 -8.82 -0.80 -6.17
N TRP A 47 -8.75 -0.43 -7.46
CA TRP A 47 -9.90 -0.46 -8.36
C TRP A 47 -10.53 -1.85 -8.43
N ILE A 48 -9.73 -2.90 -8.53
CA ILE A 48 -10.22 -4.27 -8.77
C ILE A 48 -10.40 -5.09 -7.49
N GLY A 49 -9.73 -4.72 -6.40
CA GLY A 49 -9.59 -5.56 -5.21
C GLY A 49 -10.27 -5.04 -3.95
N THR A 50 -10.73 -3.78 -3.93
CA THR A 50 -11.30 -3.17 -2.72
C THR A 50 -12.55 -3.88 -2.24
N ASP A 51 -13.51 -4.16 -3.13
CA ASP A 51 -14.80 -4.77 -2.75
C ASP A 51 -14.59 -6.19 -2.19
N TYR A 52 -13.75 -6.98 -2.87
CA TYR A 52 -13.37 -8.32 -2.41
C TYR A 52 -12.67 -8.26 -1.04
N ALA A 53 -11.73 -7.33 -0.86
CA ALA A 53 -11.05 -7.17 0.41
C ALA A 53 -12.01 -6.71 1.53
N ALA A 54 -12.96 -5.82 1.23
CA ALA A 54 -13.98 -5.38 2.18
C ALA A 54 -14.84 -6.55 2.66
N GLU A 55 -15.26 -7.43 1.73
CA GLU A 55 -16.02 -8.64 2.04
C GLU A 55 -15.20 -9.63 2.89
N VAL A 56 -13.98 -9.95 2.45
CA VAL A 56 -13.12 -10.96 3.11
C VAL A 56 -12.70 -10.52 4.52
N PHE A 57 -12.35 -9.24 4.69
CA PHE A 57 -11.89 -8.73 5.97
C PHE A 57 -13.05 -8.21 6.85
N GLY A 58 -14.27 -8.09 6.31
CA GLY A 58 -15.42 -7.55 7.03
C GLY A 58 -15.23 -6.09 7.45
N VAL A 59 -14.48 -5.32 6.67
CA VAL A 59 -14.14 -3.92 6.98
C VAL A 59 -14.79 -2.95 5.99
N PRO A 60 -15.03 -1.69 6.38
CA PRO A 60 -15.49 -0.66 5.45
C PRO A 60 -14.57 -0.51 4.22
N GLU A 61 -15.17 -0.27 3.05
CA GLU A 61 -14.46 -0.09 1.77
C GLU A 61 -13.24 0.86 1.83
N PRO A 62 -13.27 2.03 2.50
CA PRO A 62 -12.07 2.88 2.58
C PRO A 62 -10.89 2.21 3.29
N ILE A 63 -11.17 1.40 4.31
CA ILE A 63 -10.15 0.64 5.03
C ILE A 63 -9.62 -0.48 4.12
N ALA A 64 -10.51 -1.19 3.44
CA ALA A 64 -10.12 -2.22 2.47
C ALA A 64 -9.26 -1.64 1.33
N ALA A 65 -9.63 -0.48 0.78
CA ALA A 65 -8.86 0.23 -0.23
C ALA A 65 -7.47 0.60 0.28
N ALA A 66 -7.35 1.08 1.53
CA ALA A 66 -6.06 1.36 2.14
C ALA A 66 -5.20 0.09 2.29
N VAL A 67 -5.79 -1.03 2.71
CA VAL A 67 -5.08 -2.32 2.81
C VAL A 67 -4.59 -2.79 1.45
N VAL A 68 -5.45 -2.78 0.43
CA VAL A 68 -5.12 -3.23 -0.92
C VAL A 68 -4.04 -2.35 -1.55
N THR A 69 -4.18 -1.02 -1.47
CA THR A 69 -3.18 -0.08 -2.02
C THR A 69 -1.81 -0.27 -1.38
N LEU A 70 -1.74 -0.32 -0.05
CA LEU A 70 -0.49 -0.47 0.68
C LEU A 70 0.18 -1.82 0.42
N THR A 71 -0.62 -2.89 0.33
CA THR A 71 -0.13 -4.23 0.00
C THR A 71 0.44 -4.26 -1.41
N ALA A 72 -0.30 -3.75 -2.40
CA ALA A 72 0.14 -3.69 -3.79
C ALA A 72 1.41 -2.85 -3.95
N GLU A 73 1.50 -1.71 -3.27
CA GLU A 73 2.70 -0.88 -3.25
C GLU A 73 3.90 -1.61 -2.63
N GLY A 74 3.70 -2.29 -1.49
CA GLY A 74 4.73 -3.10 -0.83
C GLY A 74 5.25 -4.23 -1.73
N VAL A 75 4.35 -4.96 -2.38
CA VAL A 75 4.68 -6.03 -3.33
C VAL A 75 5.44 -5.47 -4.54
N MET A 76 4.96 -4.39 -5.14
CA MET A 76 5.63 -3.76 -6.28
C MET A 76 7.03 -3.29 -5.92
N ARG A 77 7.21 -2.72 -4.72
CA ARG A 77 8.53 -2.28 -4.24
C ARG A 77 9.46 -3.47 -4.00
N TRP A 78 8.96 -4.56 -3.44
CA TRP A 78 9.72 -5.79 -3.29
C TRP A 78 10.15 -6.35 -4.67
N LEU A 79 9.25 -6.37 -5.66
CA LEU A 79 9.57 -6.77 -7.03
C LEU A 79 10.63 -5.88 -7.67
N LEU A 80 10.50 -4.55 -7.50
CA LEU A 80 11.49 -3.60 -8.00
C LEU A 80 12.87 -3.82 -7.37
N ILE A 81 12.93 -4.14 -6.07
CA ILE A 81 14.18 -4.55 -5.41
C ILE A 81 14.69 -5.85 -6.04
N ALA A 82 13.84 -6.88 -6.17
CA ALA A 82 14.24 -8.19 -6.70
C ALA A 82 14.84 -8.11 -8.11
N VAL A 83 14.33 -7.21 -8.96
CA VAL A 83 14.87 -6.99 -10.31
C VAL A 83 16.24 -6.29 -10.29
N ASN A 84 16.48 -5.35 -9.37
CA ASN A 84 17.77 -4.65 -9.31
C ASN A 84 18.83 -5.42 -8.50
N ASP A 85 18.42 -6.03 -7.38
CA ASP A 85 19.25 -6.81 -6.46
C ASP A 85 18.42 -7.97 -5.86
N PRO A 86 18.46 -9.15 -6.49
CA PRO A 86 17.68 -10.30 -6.04
C PRO A 86 18.14 -10.85 -4.69
N LYS A 87 19.40 -10.63 -4.28
CA LYS A 87 19.89 -11.07 -2.97
C LYS A 87 19.22 -10.24 -1.87
N GLN A 88 19.17 -8.92 -2.06
CA GLN A 88 18.49 -8.04 -1.12
C GLN A 88 17.00 -8.39 -0.97
N ALA A 89 16.31 -8.74 -2.05
CA ALA A 89 14.91 -9.17 -1.98
C ALA A 89 14.71 -10.48 -1.19
N ILE A 90 15.62 -11.45 -1.37
CA ILE A 90 15.60 -12.72 -0.63
C ILE A 90 15.88 -12.49 0.86
N ASP A 91 16.82 -11.62 1.20
CA ASP A 91 17.12 -11.30 2.60
C ASP A 91 15.95 -10.59 3.27
N LEU A 92 15.28 -9.66 2.56
CA LEU A 92 14.06 -9.02 3.04
C LEU A 92 12.93 -10.05 3.26
N TRP A 93 12.75 -10.99 2.33
CA TRP A 93 11.78 -12.07 2.44
C TRP A 93 12.06 -13.00 3.63
N ARG A 94 13.34 -13.34 3.86
CA ARG A 94 13.77 -14.13 5.02
C ARG A 94 13.50 -13.39 6.33
N TYR A 95 13.69 -12.07 6.35
CA TYR A 95 13.39 -11.24 7.51
C TYR A 95 11.88 -11.24 7.83
N TRP A 96 11.01 -11.11 6.84
CA TRP A 96 9.54 -11.14 7.05
C TRP A 96 8.98 -12.49 7.50
N ARG A 97 9.68 -13.59 7.25
CA ARG A 97 9.27 -14.93 7.70
C ARG A 97 9.76 -15.29 9.10
N ARG A 98 10.58 -14.45 9.72
CA ARG A 98 10.99 -14.60 11.12
C ARG A 98 9.97 -13.91 12.03
#